data_AF-A0A7C4J6G1-F1
#
_entry.id   AF-A0A7C4J6G1-F1
#
_cell.length_a   1.000
_cell.length_b   1.000
_cell.length_c   1.000
_cell.angle_alpha   90.00
_cell.angle_beta   90.00
_cell.angle_gamma   90.00
#
_symmetry.space_group_name_H-M   'P 1'
#
loop_
_entity.id
_entity.type
_entity.pdbx_description
1 polymer ?
#
loop_
_entity_poly.entity_id
_entity_poly.type
_entity_poly.pdbx_seq_one_letter_code
_entity_poly.pdbx_strand_id
1 'polypeptide(L)'
;MTDRSGWRGFAEVAAAAAQLNQLVTELFIAEGVPVIGLPPSASARCEDGRLIDLNMTSIMSALDHNLIPLVHGDVAFDAVRGATIVSTEDVFLYLAGRLPPAAILLAGEVVGVYADATLTGKVIDVITPATVAQFADALGGSHGADVTGGMAGKVHQMLQWLEVQPAGRVRIFSGARPGAVRALLIDPARRIGTELRHD
;
A
#
# COMPACT_ATOMS: atom_id res chain seq x y z
N MET A 1 12.10 -4.43 -20.69
CA MET A 1 12.74 -5.72 -20.40
C MET A 1 12.85 -6.52 -21.69
N THR A 2 14.03 -6.64 -22.29
CA THR A 2 14.19 -7.26 -23.62
C THR A 2 15.26 -8.35 -23.67
N ASP A 3 16.09 -8.49 -22.64
CA ASP A 3 17.16 -9.48 -22.58
C ASP A 3 16.90 -10.60 -21.54
N ARG A 4 17.65 -11.69 -21.67
CA ARG A 4 17.51 -12.89 -20.83
C ARG A 4 17.86 -12.62 -19.36
N SER A 5 18.82 -11.75 -19.10
CA SER A 5 19.20 -11.35 -17.73
C SER A 5 18.06 -10.63 -17.01
N GLY A 6 17.37 -9.71 -17.68
CA GLY A 6 16.24 -9.00 -17.12
C GLY A 6 15.08 -9.92 -16.77
N TRP A 7 14.76 -10.90 -17.63
CA TRP A 7 13.74 -11.90 -17.34
C TRP A 7 14.11 -12.85 -16.20
N ARG A 8 15.40 -13.16 -16.04
CA ARG A 8 15.89 -13.89 -14.87
C ARG A 8 15.73 -13.07 -13.59
N GLY A 9 16.11 -11.79 -13.61
CA GLY A 9 15.91 -10.88 -12.48
C GLY A 9 14.43 -10.71 -12.11
N PHE A 10 13.54 -10.62 -13.10
CA PHE A 10 12.09 -10.60 -12.90
C PHE A 10 11.61 -11.83 -12.11
N ALA A 11 12.05 -13.03 -12.51
CA ALA A 11 11.71 -14.27 -11.80
C ALA A 11 12.31 -14.33 -10.39
N GLU A 12 13.53 -13.85 -10.20
CA GLU A 12 14.19 -13.80 -8.89
C GLU A 12 13.48 -12.83 -7.92
N VAL A 13 13.03 -11.67 -8.40
CA VAL A 13 12.23 -10.72 -7.61
C VAL A 13 10.87 -11.31 -7.25
N ALA A 14 10.17 -11.94 -8.22
CA ALA A 14 8.89 -12.62 -7.95
C ALA A 14 9.04 -13.71 -6.88
N ALA A 15 10.11 -14.52 -6.97
CA ALA A 15 10.39 -15.56 -5.98
C ALA A 15 10.67 -14.98 -4.59
N ALA A 16 11.42 -13.88 -4.49
CA ALA A 16 11.68 -13.21 -3.23
C ALA A 16 10.39 -12.63 -2.60
N ALA A 17 9.54 -11.99 -3.41
CA ALA A 17 8.24 -11.48 -2.96
C ALA A 17 7.32 -12.62 -2.46
N ALA A 18 7.26 -13.72 -3.21
CA ALA A 18 6.49 -14.91 -2.84
C ALA A 18 6.99 -15.54 -1.53
N GLN A 19 8.31 -15.60 -1.31
CA GLN A 19 8.89 -16.10 -0.06
C GLN A 19 8.47 -15.25 1.15
N LEU A 20 8.51 -13.92 1.03
CA LEU A 20 8.04 -13.04 2.10
C LEU A 20 6.53 -13.21 2.35
N ASN A 21 5.73 -13.28 1.29
CA ASN A 21 4.29 -13.51 1.41
C ASN A 21 3.97 -14.84 2.10
N GLN A 22 4.75 -15.89 1.82
CA GLN A 22 4.60 -17.20 2.45
C GLN A 22 4.86 -17.12 3.97
N LEU A 23 5.91 -16.42 4.41
CA LEU A 23 6.18 -16.21 5.83
C LEU A 23 5.01 -15.48 6.52
N VAL A 24 4.48 -14.43 5.90
CA VAL A 24 3.32 -13.70 6.42
C VAL A 24 2.07 -14.60 6.48
N THR A 25 1.86 -15.41 5.44
CA THR A 25 0.75 -16.37 5.37
C THR A 25 0.83 -17.37 6.52
N GLU A 26 2.00 -17.97 6.75
CA GLU A 26 2.22 -18.95 7.82
C GLU A 26 1.94 -18.35 9.20
N LEU A 27 2.37 -17.11 9.45
CA LEU A 27 2.10 -16.40 10.71
C LEU A 27 0.59 -16.21 10.95
N PHE A 28 -0.16 -15.79 9.93
CA PHE A 28 -1.62 -15.63 10.06
C PHE A 28 -2.34 -16.97 10.25
N ILE A 29 -1.97 -18.00 9.49
CA ILE A 29 -2.57 -19.33 9.59
C ILE A 29 -2.30 -19.95 10.96
N ALA A 30 -1.09 -19.78 11.52
CA ALA A 30 -0.75 -20.25 12.86
C ALA A 30 -1.64 -19.63 13.96
N GLU A 31 -2.08 -18.38 13.75
CA GLU A 31 -3.00 -17.65 14.63
C GLU A 31 -4.49 -17.88 14.28
N GLY A 32 -4.80 -18.81 13.37
CA GLY A 32 -6.16 -19.15 12.97
C GLY A 32 -6.85 -18.10 12.09
N VAL A 33 -6.09 -17.18 11.48
CA VAL A 33 -6.60 -16.17 10.56
C VAL A 33 -6.60 -16.71 9.13
N PRO A 34 -7.75 -16.86 8.45
CA PRO A 34 -7.87 -17.57 7.18
C PRO A 34 -7.44 -16.68 5.98
N VAL A 35 -6.15 -16.36 5.90
CA VAL A 35 -5.60 -15.60 4.78
C VAL A 35 -5.39 -16.49 3.55
N ILE A 36 -5.49 -15.89 2.36
CA ILE A 36 -5.13 -16.53 1.08
C ILE A 36 -4.26 -15.59 0.25
N GLY A 37 -3.07 -16.06 -0.12
CA GLY A 37 -2.15 -15.30 -0.98
C GLY A 37 -2.64 -15.20 -2.42
N LEU A 38 -2.71 -13.97 -2.96
CA LEU A 38 -3.11 -13.68 -4.33
C LEU A 38 -2.04 -12.75 -4.97
N PRO A 39 -0.92 -13.30 -5.44
CA PRO A 39 0.21 -12.50 -5.90
C PRO A 39 -0.12 -11.75 -7.20
N PRO A 40 0.21 -10.44 -7.30
CA PRO A 40 0.01 -9.71 -8.55
C PRO A 40 0.80 -10.29 -9.72
N SER A 41 1.99 -10.88 -9.54
CA SER A 41 2.73 -11.52 -10.66
C SER A 41 1.95 -12.59 -11.41
N ALA A 42 0.92 -13.18 -10.78
CA ALA A 42 0.06 -14.19 -11.41
C ALA A 42 -1.11 -13.62 -12.22
N SER A 43 -1.48 -12.34 -12.05
CA SER A 43 -2.71 -11.80 -12.65
C SER A 43 -2.71 -10.32 -13.02
N ALA A 44 -1.76 -9.54 -12.49
CA ALA A 44 -1.62 -8.13 -12.80
C ALA A 44 -1.18 -7.95 -14.26
N ARG A 45 -1.82 -7.00 -14.92
CA ARG A 45 -1.43 -6.52 -16.24
C ARG A 45 -1.15 -5.03 -16.16
N CYS A 46 -0.04 -4.64 -16.75
CA CYS A 46 0.37 -3.25 -16.80
C CYS A 46 0.50 -2.72 -18.23
N GLU A 47 0.38 -1.42 -18.37
CA GLU A 47 0.68 -0.68 -19.59
C GLU A 47 1.52 0.54 -19.24
N ASP A 48 2.74 0.58 -19.77
CA ASP A 48 3.72 1.65 -19.52
C ASP A 48 3.92 1.97 -18.03
N GLY A 49 4.05 0.92 -17.22
CA GLY A 49 4.27 0.98 -15.78
C GLY A 49 3.02 1.21 -14.94
N ARG A 50 1.82 1.25 -15.53
CA ARG A 50 0.56 1.45 -14.80
C ARG A 50 -0.23 0.16 -14.72
N LEU A 51 -0.70 -0.18 -13.52
CA LEU A 51 -1.62 -1.30 -13.31
C LEU A 51 -2.96 -1.00 -13.99
N ILE A 52 -3.31 -1.79 -15.01
CA ILE A 52 -4.57 -1.65 -15.74
C ILE A 52 -5.59 -2.72 -15.37
N ASP A 53 -5.12 -3.90 -14.93
CA ASP A 53 -5.99 -5.01 -14.57
C ASP A 53 -5.37 -5.91 -13.49
N LEU A 54 -6.22 -6.47 -12.63
CA LEU A 54 -5.88 -7.45 -11.59
C LEU A 54 -7.06 -8.42 -11.43
N ASN A 55 -6.81 -9.69 -11.12
CA ASN A 55 -7.88 -10.68 -10.99
C ASN A 55 -8.79 -10.40 -9.79
N MET A 56 -9.89 -9.70 -10.04
CA MET A 56 -10.93 -9.42 -9.04
C MET A 56 -11.79 -10.64 -8.72
N THR A 57 -11.91 -11.61 -9.62
CA THR A 57 -12.76 -12.80 -9.43
C THR A 57 -12.29 -13.62 -8.23
N SER A 58 -10.98 -13.87 -8.12
CA SER A 58 -10.43 -14.61 -6.98
C SER A 58 -10.54 -13.83 -5.68
N ILE A 59 -10.36 -12.51 -5.72
CA ILE A 59 -10.49 -11.64 -4.55
C ILE A 59 -11.93 -11.64 -4.04
N MET A 60 -12.90 -11.45 -4.92
CA MET A 60 -14.32 -11.49 -4.58
C MET A 60 -14.73 -12.84 -4.02
N SER A 61 -14.35 -13.93 -4.68
CA SER A 61 -14.66 -15.28 -4.22
C SER A 61 -14.09 -15.56 -2.83
N ALA A 62 -12.86 -15.11 -2.55
CA ALA A 62 -12.27 -15.24 -1.22
C ALA A 62 -13.08 -14.48 -0.16
N LEU A 63 -13.45 -13.22 -0.43
CA LEU A 63 -14.27 -12.42 0.48
C LEU A 63 -15.66 -13.03 0.71
N ASP A 64 -16.32 -13.53 -0.35
CA ASP A 64 -17.64 -14.19 -0.27
C ASP A 64 -17.63 -15.45 0.62
N HIS A 65 -16.46 -16.07 0.79
CA HIS A 65 -16.25 -17.24 1.63
C HIS A 65 -15.58 -16.92 2.98
N ASN A 66 -15.58 -15.65 3.40
CA ASN A 66 -14.98 -15.17 4.66
C ASN A 66 -13.47 -15.47 4.78
N LEU A 67 -12.77 -15.57 3.65
CA LEU A 67 -11.32 -15.57 3.61
C LEU A 67 -10.79 -14.13 3.58
N ILE A 68 -9.53 -13.94 3.94
CA ILE A 68 -8.85 -12.65 3.90
C ILE A 68 -7.85 -12.64 2.72
N PRO A 69 -8.12 -11.91 1.63
CA PRO A 69 -7.17 -11.75 0.54
C PRO A 69 -5.88 -11.09 1.02
N LEU A 70 -4.76 -11.77 0.82
CA LEU A 70 -3.42 -11.27 1.09
C LEU A 70 -2.73 -10.95 -0.23
N VAL A 71 -2.50 -9.66 -0.46
CA VAL A 71 -1.83 -9.12 -1.65
C VAL A 71 -0.60 -8.32 -1.22
N HIS A 72 0.35 -8.11 -2.13
CA HIS A 72 1.60 -7.41 -1.88
C HIS A 72 2.11 -6.75 -3.16
N GLY A 73 3.06 -5.82 -3.06
CA GLY A 73 3.81 -5.35 -4.23
C GLY A 73 4.58 -6.50 -4.88
N ASP A 74 4.66 -6.50 -6.21
CA ASP A 74 5.22 -7.60 -6.98
C ASP A 74 5.64 -7.15 -8.39
N VAL A 75 6.28 -8.03 -9.13
CA VAL A 75 6.50 -7.85 -10.56
C VAL A 75 5.21 -8.05 -11.35
N ALA A 76 5.07 -7.39 -12.50
CA ALA A 76 3.95 -7.60 -13.42
C ALA A 76 4.40 -7.56 -14.89
N PHE A 77 3.67 -8.27 -15.75
CA PHE A 77 3.86 -8.17 -17.20
C PHE A 77 3.30 -6.85 -17.71
N ASP A 78 4.07 -6.19 -18.58
CA ASP A 78 3.74 -4.86 -19.09
C ASP A 78 3.69 -4.87 -20.63
N ALA A 79 2.62 -4.32 -21.21
CA ALA A 79 2.42 -4.33 -22.67
C ALA A 79 3.43 -3.46 -23.44
N VAL A 80 4.00 -2.43 -22.82
CA VAL A 80 4.92 -1.47 -23.46
C VAL A 80 6.37 -1.74 -23.03
N ARG A 81 6.58 -2.00 -21.73
CA ARG A 81 7.89 -2.19 -21.13
C ARG A 81 8.32 -3.66 -21.10
N GLY A 82 7.43 -4.60 -21.40
CA GLY A 82 7.60 -6.04 -21.21
C GLY A 82 7.35 -6.48 -19.77
N ALA A 83 7.95 -5.78 -18.80
CA ALA A 83 7.77 -6.03 -17.38
C ALA A 83 7.89 -4.73 -16.57
N THR A 84 7.24 -4.69 -15.41
CA THR A 84 7.31 -3.58 -14.45
C THR A 84 7.19 -4.07 -13.01
N ILE A 85 7.34 -3.15 -12.06
CA ILE A 85 7.03 -3.37 -10.64
C ILE A 85 5.70 -2.67 -10.35
N VAL A 86 4.80 -3.39 -9.69
CA VAL A 86 3.58 -2.83 -9.13
C VAL A 86 3.81 -2.69 -7.63
N SER A 87 3.73 -1.48 -7.11
CA SER A 87 3.90 -1.24 -5.67
C SER A 87 2.70 -1.79 -4.88
N THR A 88 2.89 -1.99 -3.57
CA THR A 88 1.77 -2.37 -2.69
C THR A 88 0.67 -1.32 -2.75
N GLU A 89 1.02 -0.04 -2.81
CA GLU A 89 0.07 1.06 -2.90
C GLU A 89 -0.68 1.09 -4.24
N ASP A 90 -0.03 0.78 -5.37
CA ASP A 90 -0.72 0.66 -6.68
C ASP A 90 -1.78 -0.44 -6.66
N VAL A 91 -1.43 -1.62 -6.11
CA VAL A 91 -2.39 -2.71 -5.89
C VAL A 91 -3.53 -2.21 -5.00
N PHE A 92 -3.20 -1.54 -3.90
CA PHE A 92 -4.18 -1.11 -2.91
C PHE A 92 -5.17 -0.08 -3.47
N LEU A 93 -4.69 0.91 -4.24
CA LEU A 93 -5.53 1.90 -4.91
C LEU A 93 -6.42 1.28 -5.98
N TYR A 94 -5.87 0.35 -6.77
CA TYR A 94 -6.65 -0.39 -7.79
C TYR A 94 -7.81 -1.15 -7.14
N LEU A 95 -7.55 -1.81 -6.01
CA LEU A 95 -8.56 -2.51 -5.23
C LEU A 95 -9.55 -1.55 -4.59
N ALA A 96 -9.10 -0.47 -3.96
CA ALA A 96 -9.96 0.50 -3.30
C ALA A 96 -10.94 1.20 -4.26
N GLY A 97 -10.59 1.33 -5.55
CA GLY A 97 -11.50 1.81 -6.58
C GLY A 97 -12.65 0.85 -6.94
N ARG A 98 -12.52 -0.44 -6.60
CA ARG A 98 -13.52 -1.50 -6.89
C ARG A 98 -14.21 -2.04 -5.64
N LEU A 99 -13.50 -1.99 -4.52
CA LEU A 99 -13.90 -2.43 -3.19
C LEU A 99 -13.66 -1.27 -2.24
N PRO A 100 -14.52 -0.22 -2.26
CA PRO A 100 -14.27 1.02 -1.52
C PRO A 100 -14.25 0.74 -0.01
N PRO A 101 -13.08 0.81 0.64
CA PRO A 101 -13.01 0.55 2.07
C PRO A 101 -13.51 1.76 2.86
N ALA A 102 -14.06 1.53 4.05
CA ALA A 102 -14.35 2.61 5.00
C ALA A 102 -13.05 3.25 5.54
N ALA A 103 -11.97 2.47 5.64
CA ALA A 103 -10.68 2.94 6.12
C ALA A 103 -9.50 2.21 5.47
N ILE A 104 -8.39 2.93 5.31
CA ILE A 104 -7.09 2.42 4.90
C ILE A 104 -6.11 2.59 6.06
N LEU A 105 -5.45 1.50 6.45
CA LEU A 105 -4.53 1.48 7.59
C LEU A 105 -3.11 1.17 7.07
N LEU A 106 -2.26 2.19 6.98
CA LEU A 106 -0.86 2.09 6.57
C LEU A 106 0.03 1.93 7.80
N ALA A 107 0.24 0.67 8.20
CA ALA A 107 1.15 0.30 9.27
C ALA A 107 2.60 0.26 8.75
N GLY A 108 3.46 1.11 9.27
CA GLY A 108 4.89 1.18 8.90
C GLY A 108 5.81 1.23 10.11
N GLU A 109 7.05 1.66 9.90
CA GLU A 109 8.04 1.79 10.97
C GLU A 109 7.87 3.11 11.75
N VAL A 110 7.53 4.18 11.03
CA VAL A 110 7.37 5.53 11.60
C VAL A 110 6.06 5.69 12.37
N VAL A 111 6.06 6.52 13.41
CA VAL A 111 4.88 6.77 14.24
C VAL A 111 3.76 7.51 13.51
N GLY A 112 4.07 8.20 12.41
CA GLY A 112 3.18 8.98 11.57
C GLY A 112 3.99 9.80 10.55
N VAL A 113 3.37 10.81 9.94
CA VAL A 113 4.04 11.79 9.09
C VAL A 113 4.66 12.87 9.99
N TYR A 114 5.96 13.05 9.90
CA TYR A 114 6.67 14.09 10.65
C TYR A 114 6.54 15.44 9.97
N ALA A 115 6.52 16.52 10.77
CA ALA A 115 6.51 17.89 10.28
C ALA A 115 7.89 18.37 9.80
N ASP A 116 8.93 17.54 9.92
CA ASP A 116 10.28 17.80 9.44
C ASP A 116 10.89 16.55 8.81
N ALA A 117 11.86 16.77 7.92
CA ALA A 117 12.55 15.70 7.20
C ALA A 117 13.58 14.92 8.04
N THR A 118 13.90 15.38 9.26
CA THR A 118 14.83 14.68 10.16
C THR A 118 14.15 13.56 10.95
N LEU A 119 12.82 13.43 10.87
CA LEU A 119 12.01 12.44 11.58
C LEU A 119 12.17 12.51 13.11
N THR A 120 12.56 13.67 13.65
CA THR A 120 12.79 13.87 15.09
C THR A 120 11.82 14.83 15.74
N GLY A 121 11.08 15.63 14.96
CA GLY A 121 10.13 16.58 15.49
C GLY A 121 8.70 16.06 15.58
N LYS A 122 7.75 16.99 15.48
CA LYS A 122 6.33 16.74 15.77
C LYS A 122 5.68 15.91 14.67
N VAL A 123 4.89 14.92 15.06
CA VAL A 123 3.98 14.20 14.15
C VAL A 123 2.80 15.08 13.80
N ILE A 124 2.46 15.16 12.51
CA ILE A 124 1.28 15.87 12.03
C ILE A 124 0.04 15.04 12.39
N ASP A 125 -0.91 15.63 13.09
CA ASP A 125 -2.12 14.92 13.53
C ASP A 125 -3.06 14.59 12.35
N VAL A 126 -3.24 15.56 11.45
CA VAL A 126 -4.17 15.48 10.31
C VAL A 126 -3.57 16.16 9.09
N ILE A 127 -3.67 15.52 7.92
CA ILE A 127 -3.39 16.12 6.62
C ILE A 127 -4.64 15.97 5.75
N THR A 128 -4.99 17.03 5.02
CA THR A 128 -6.10 17.11 4.07
C THR A 128 -5.59 17.62 2.73
N PRO A 129 -6.38 17.52 1.64
CA PRO A 129 -6.00 18.11 0.36
C PRO A 129 -5.69 19.62 0.47
N ALA A 130 -6.45 20.37 1.27
CA ALA A 130 -6.20 21.81 1.48
C ALA A 130 -4.92 22.13 2.28
N THR A 131 -4.38 21.18 3.05
CA THR A 131 -3.25 21.42 3.97
C THR A 131 -1.94 20.77 3.53
N VAL A 132 -1.96 19.77 2.64
CA VAL A 132 -0.78 19.00 2.24
C VAL A 132 0.37 19.87 1.72
N ALA A 133 0.06 20.94 0.99
CA ALA A 133 1.06 21.86 0.45
C ALA A 133 1.91 22.55 1.54
N GLN A 134 1.37 22.69 2.76
CA GLN A 134 2.09 23.25 3.91
C GLN A 134 3.21 22.34 4.42
N PHE A 135 3.18 21.06 4.03
CA PHE A 135 4.13 20.03 4.48
C PHE A 135 5.04 19.54 3.35
N ALA A 136 5.12 20.27 2.23
CA ALA A 136 5.92 19.85 1.06
C ALA A 136 7.39 19.59 1.42
N ASP A 137 8.00 20.44 2.24
CA ASP A 137 9.39 20.28 2.69
C ASP A 137 9.56 19.04 3.58
N ALA A 138 8.58 18.77 4.45
CA ALA A 138 8.59 17.63 5.36
C ALA A 138 8.38 16.29 4.63
N LEU A 139 7.60 16.31 3.54
CA LEU A 139 7.39 15.15 2.67
C LEU A 139 8.56 14.89 1.73
N GLY A 140 9.59 15.75 1.72
CA GLY A 140 10.82 15.54 0.95
C GLY A 140 10.79 16.19 -0.43
N GLY A 141 10.46 17.48 -0.50
CA GLY A 141 10.64 18.29 -1.70
C GLY A 141 12.03 18.14 -2.30
N SER A 142 12.11 17.41 -3.43
CA SER A 142 13.24 17.27 -4.36
C SER A 142 14.62 16.91 -3.78
N HIS A 143 15.05 15.63 -3.86
CA HIS A 143 16.44 15.22 -4.19
C HIS A 143 16.70 13.68 -4.11
N GLY A 144 15.91 12.86 -4.80
CA GLY A 144 16.25 11.45 -5.00
C GLY A 144 15.21 10.75 -5.87
N ALA A 145 15.66 9.88 -6.78
CA ALA A 145 14.76 8.99 -7.51
C ALA A 145 14.14 8.01 -6.50
N ASP A 146 12.98 8.38 -5.97
CA ASP A 146 12.19 7.58 -5.05
C ASP A 146 11.53 6.44 -5.84
N VAL A 147 12.30 5.38 -6.06
CA VAL A 147 11.89 4.20 -6.84
C VAL A 147 10.97 3.26 -6.05
N THR A 148 10.50 3.65 -4.86
CA THR A 148 9.60 2.84 -4.00
C THR A 148 8.33 3.56 -3.53
N GLY A 149 8.10 4.83 -3.93
CA GLY A 149 6.93 5.57 -3.45
C GLY A 149 7.00 5.82 -1.93
N GLY A 150 7.96 6.64 -1.50
CA GLY A 150 8.18 7.08 -0.13
C GLY A 150 7.00 7.86 0.47
N MET A 151 7.21 8.49 1.62
CA MET A 151 6.12 9.10 2.40
C MET A 151 5.31 10.13 1.59
N ALA A 152 5.96 10.95 0.76
CA ALA A 152 5.28 11.84 -0.17
C ALA A 152 4.32 11.09 -1.10
N GLY A 153 4.82 10.07 -1.81
CA GLY A 153 4.00 9.29 -2.74
C GLY A 153 2.78 8.68 -2.06
N LYS A 154 2.99 8.05 -0.89
CA LYS A 154 1.91 7.49 -0.06
C LYS A 154 0.86 8.55 0.31
N VAL A 155 1.28 9.70 0.84
CA VAL A 155 0.35 10.76 1.26
C VAL A 155 -0.44 11.29 0.05
N HIS A 156 0.22 11.60 -1.07
CA HIS A 156 -0.47 12.14 -2.25
C HIS A 156 -1.45 11.13 -2.84
N GLN A 157 -1.06 9.86 -2.98
CA GLN A 157 -1.94 8.80 -3.49
C GLN A 157 -3.18 8.60 -2.61
N MET A 158 -2.99 8.60 -1.28
CA MET A 158 -4.10 8.44 -0.34
C MET A 158 -5.04 9.67 -0.34
N LEU A 159 -4.50 10.88 -0.50
CA LEU A 159 -5.31 12.09 -0.66
C LEU A 159 -6.09 12.09 -1.98
N GLN A 160 -5.48 11.63 -3.08
CA GLN A 160 -6.17 11.45 -4.35
C GLN A 160 -7.33 10.44 -4.24
N TRP A 161 -7.13 9.34 -3.50
CA TRP A 161 -8.22 8.41 -3.21
C TRP A 161 -9.34 9.07 -2.39
N LEU A 162 -9.00 9.91 -1.40
CA LEU A 162 -9.97 10.64 -0.57
C LEU A 162 -10.76 11.70 -1.36
N GLU A 163 -10.23 12.25 -2.46
CA GLU A 163 -11.01 13.11 -3.37
C GLU A 163 -12.14 12.33 -4.06
N VAL A 164 -11.91 11.05 -4.36
CA VAL A 164 -12.91 10.16 -4.98
C VAL A 164 -13.82 9.50 -3.94
N GLN A 165 -13.32 9.31 -2.71
CA GLN A 165 -14.05 8.71 -1.59
C GLN A 165 -13.98 9.61 -0.33
N PRO A 166 -14.75 10.72 -0.27
CA PRO A 166 -14.65 11.70 0.81
C PRO A 166 -15.02 11.17 2.20
N ALA A 167 -15.87 10.13 2.25
CA ALA A 167 -16.25 9.46 3.50
C ALA A 167 -15.17 8.50 4.04
N GLY A 168 -14.14 8.23 3.24
CA GLY A 168 -13.02 7.37 3.59
C GLY A 168 -12.12 7.98 4.65
N ARG A 169 -11.26 7.14 5.24
CA ARG A 169 -10.25 7.56 6.20
C ARG A 169 -8.94 6.83 5.95
N VAL A 170 -7.83 7.51 6.11
CA VAL A 170 -6.51 6.87 6.07
C VAL A 170 -5.76 7.13 7.37
N ARG A 171 -5.02 6.12 7.83
CA ARG A 171 -4.13 6.21 8.99
C ARG A 171 -2.73 5.80 8.59
N ILE A 172 -1.74 6.66 8.86
CA ILE A 172 -0.31 6.34 8.76
C ILE A 172 0.22 6.24 10.19
N PHE A 173 0.70 5.06 10.59
CA PHE A 173 1.11 4.81 11.97
C PHE A 173 2.19 3.73 12.07
N SER A 174 2.83 3.63 13.24
CA SER A 174 3.81 2.58 13.49
C SER A 174 3.13 1.26 13.83
N GLY A 175 3.31 0.25 12.98
CA GLY A 175 2.88 -1.13 13.24
C GLY A 175 3.67 -1.80 14.35
N ALA A 176 4.88 -1.29 14.66
CA ALA A 176 5.73 -1.79 15.74
C ALA A 176 5.21 -1.40 17.13
N ARG A 177 4.30 -0.41 17.24
CA ARG A 177 3.67 -0.03 18.51
C ARG A 177 2.69 -1.12 18.96
N PRO A 178 2.93 -1.81 20.11
CA PRO A 178 2.05 -2.85 20.58
C PRO A 178 0.59 -2.38 20.71
N GLY A 179 -0.34 -3.16 20.17
CA GLY A 179 -1.77 -2.88 20.21
C GLY A 179 -2.28 -1.81 19.23
N ALA A 180 -1.41 -1.11 18.49
CA ALA A 180 -1.84 -0.06 17.56
C ALA A 180 -2.68 -0.62 16.42
N VAL A 181 -2.24 -1.71 15.79
CA VAL A 181 -2.97 -2.40 14.72
C VAL A 181 -4.35 -2.84 15.21
N ARG A 182 -4.42 -3.53 16.36
CA ARG A 182 -5.70 -3.96 16.96
C ARG A 182 -6.63 -2.78 17.24
N ALA A 183 -6.10 -1.69 17.81
CA ALA A 183 -6.89 -0.52 18.13
C ALA A 183 -7.50 0.12 16.89
N LEU A 184 -6.74 0.23 15.80
CA LEU A 184 -7.20 0.82 14.54
C LEU A 184 -8.10 -0.12 13.72
N LEU A 185 -7.93 -1.43 13.81
CA LEU A 185 -8.86 -2.40 13.23
C LEU A 185 -10.25 -2.33 13.91
N ILE A 186 -10.30 -2.04 15.22
CA ILE A 186 -11.57 -1.87 15.96
C ILE A 186 -12.19 -0.49 15.70
N ASP A 187 -11.37 0.56 15.70
CA ASP A 187 -11.82 1.94 15.52
C ASP A 187 -10.77 2.76 14.75
N PRO A 188 -10.94 2.90 13.42
CA PRO A 188 -10.05 3.70 12.58
C PRO A 188 -10.00 5.19 12.95
N ALA A 189 -10.97 5.70 13.71
CA ALA A 189 -11.01 7.09 14.13
C ALA A 189 -10.10 7.40 15.33
N ARG A 190 -9.53 6.38 15.99
CA ARG A 190 -8.58 6.58 17.09
C ARG A 190 -7.38 7.42 16.66
N ARG A 191 -6.98 8.36 17.51
CA ARG A 191 -5.82 9.25 17.31
C ARG A 191 -4.50 8.50 17.50
N ILE A 192 -4.15 7.66 16.53
CA ILE A 192 -2.87 6.95 16.45
C ILE A 192 -2.24 7.33 15.11
N GLY A 193 -1.02 7.88 15.18
CA GLY A 193 -0.30 8.39 14.01
C GLY A 193 -1.02 9.55 13.32
N THR A 194 -0.80 9.69 12.03
CA THR A 194 -1.37 10.76 11.19
C THR A 194 -2.65 10.28 10.53
N GLU A 195 -3.70 11.11 10.61
CA GLU A 195 -4.92 10.92 9.82
C GLU A 195 -4.78 11.62 8.47
N LEU A 196 -5.12 10.93 7.39
CA LEU A 196 -5.49 11.60 6.14
C LEU A 196 -7.00 11.51 5.97
N ARG A 197 -7.62 12.64 5.65
CA ARG A 197 -9.05 12.73 5.39
C ARG A 197 -9.35 13.84 4.38
N HIS A 198 -10.54 13.79 3.80
CA HIS A 198 -11.09 14.92 3.07
C HIS A 198 -11.35 16.11 4.02
N ASP A 199 -11.39 17.32 3.47
CA ASP A 199 -11.75 18.55 4.18
C ASP A 199 -13.16 18.50 4.77
#